data_AF-A0A379FNH2-F1
#
_entry.id   AF-A0A379FNH2-F1
#
_cell.length_a   1.000
_cell.length_b   1.000
_cell.length_c   1.000
_cell.angle_alpha   90.00
_cell.angle_beta   90.00
_cell.angle_gamma   90.00
#
_symmetry.space_group_name_H-M   'P 1'
#
loop_
_entity.id
_entity.type
_entity.pdbx_description
1 polymer ?
#
loop_
_entity_poly.entity_id
_entity_poly.type
_entity_poly.pdbx_seq_one_letter_code
_entity_poly.pdbx_strand_id
1 'polypeptide(L)'
;MQENRKVTKNNNVLFVIITDGQENSSRKYSQAKIKAMIKSAETEDKWDFIFLGANIDAISEAENIGIKSSNATGYVQDGTGYDKAYRAVNKAVEAKQKSAPISEDWKQEVEADVKERKK
;
A
#
# COMPACT_ATOMS: atom_id res chain seq x y z
N MET A 1 -0.99 14.43 -22.62
CA MET A 1 -1.32 15.66 -21.90
C MET A 1 -1.65 15.25 -20.48
N GLN A 2 -0.78 15.54 -19.51
CA GLN A 2 -1.12 15.38 -18.09
C GLN A 2 -1.99 16.58 -17.73
N GLU A 3 -3.28 16.34 -17.46
CA GLU A 3 -4.12 17.37 -16.87
C GLU A 3 -3.49 17.80 -15.54
N ASN A 4 -3.35 19.12 -15.37
CA ASN A 4 -2.78 19.75 -14.19
C ASN A 4 -3.50 19.23 -12.94
N ARG A 5 -2.85 18.33 -12.18
CA ARG A 5 -3.35 17.94 -10.86
C ARG A 5 -3.38 19.19 -10.00
N LYS A 6 -4.58 19.62 -9.58
CA LYS A 6 -4.72 20.75 -8.67
C LYS A 6 -4.19 20.31 -7.30
N VAL A 7 -2.93 20.64 -7.03
CA VAL A 7 -2.38 20.56 -5.67
C VAL A 7 -3.20 21.52 -4.81
N THR A 8 -4.03 20.98 -3.92
CA THR A 8 -4.79 21.80 -2.98
C THR A 8 -3.93 22.10 -1.76
N LYS A 9 -4.24 23.19 -1.04
CA LYS A 9 -3.52 23.64 0.16
C LYS A 9 -3.50 22.62 1.31
N ASN A 10 -4.18 21.47 1.17
CA ASN A 10 -4.40 20.47 2.21
C ASN A 10 -4.20 19.02 1.69
N ASN A 11 -3.31 18.79 0.72
CA ASN A 11 -3.05 17.45 0.16
C ASN A 11 -2.49 16.49 1.23
N ASN A 12 -3.40 15.82 1.93
CA ASN A 12 -3.10 14.77 2.90
C ASN A 12 -3.75 13.46 2.44
N VAL A 13 -3.22 12.87 1.37
CA VAL A 13 -3.77 11.67 0.73
C VAL A 13 -2.94 10.44 1.08
N LEU A 14 -3.61 9.41 1.59
CA LEU A 14 -3.09 8.05 1.68
C LEU A 14 -3.84 7.19 0.66
N PHE A 15 -3.10 6.59 -0.26
CA PHE A 15 -3.63 5.64 -1.23
C PHE A 15 -3.36 4.21 -0.73
N VAL A 16 -4.43 3.45 -0.52
CA VAL A 16 -4.36 2.07 -0.03
C VAL A 16 -4.64 1.12 -1.19
N ILE A 17 -3.70 0.25 -1.50
CA ILE A 17 -3.85 -0.81 -2.51
C ILE A 17 -4.05 -2.13 -1.78
N ILE A 18 -5.20 -2.77 -1.95
CA ILE A 18 -5.50 -4.10 -1.40
C ILE A 18 -5.81 -5.02 -2.58
N THR A 19 -5.12 -6.16 -2.65
CA THR A 19 -5.30 -7.15 -3.71
C THR A 19 -5.50 -8.55 -3.12
N ASP A 20 -6.14 -9.42 -3.91
CA ASP A 20 -6.34 -10.84 -3.64
C ASP A 20 -5.12 -11.70 -4.04
N GLY A 21 -4.06 -11.08 -4.57
CA GLY A 21 -2.84 -11.76 -5.00
C GLY A 21 -2.74 -11.99 -6.52
N GLN A 22 -3.75 -11.59 -7.32
CA GLN A 22 -3.72 -11.70 -8.78
C GLN A 22 -3.33 -10.38 -9.50
N GLU A 23 -2.36 -9.65 -8.96
CA GLU A 23 -1.88 -8.39 -9.56
C GLU A 23 -1.52 -8.55 -11.06
N ASN A 24 -0.92 -9.69 -11.41
CA ASN A 24 -0.47 -9.99 -12.77
C ASN A 24 -1.60 -10.33 -13.77
N SER A 25 -2.88 -10.17 -13.42
CA SER A 25 -4.01 -10.42 -14.33
C SER A 25 -4.44 -9.18 -15.14
N SER A 26 -3.99 -7.97 -14.76
CA SER A 26 -4.29 -6.74 -15.51
C SER A 26 -3.46 -6.64 -16.81
N ARG A 27 -4.06 -6.12 -17.87
CA ARG A 27 -3.40 -5.94 -19.19
C ARG A 27 -3.41 -4.50 -19.71
N LYS A 28 -4.10 -3.59 -19.00
CA LYS A 28 -4.36 -2.22 -19.48
C LYS A 28 -3.20 -1.25 -19.19
N TYR A 29 -2.50 -1.44 -18.06
CA TYR A 29 -1.37 -0.61 -17.66
C TYR A 29 -0.18 -1.53 -17.35
N SER A 30 1.01 -1.18 -17.85
CA SER A 30 2.25 -1.88 -17.49
C SER A 30 2.73 -1.45 -16.10
N GLN A 31 3.45 -2.33 -15.40
CA GLN A 31 4.09 -2.01 -14.11
C GLN A 31 4.96 -0.75 -14.20
N ALA A 32 5.74 -0.59 -15.28
CA ALA A 32 6.54 0.62 -15.50
C ALA A 32 5.70 1.90 -15.58
N LYS A 33 4.50 1.83 -16.19
CA LYS A 33 3.58 2.98 -16.24
C LYS A 33 2.98 3.27 -14.87
N ILE A 34 2.59 2.25 -14.12
CA ILE A 34 2.08 2.41 -12.74
C ILE A 34 3.16 3.02 -11.85
N LYS A 35 4.40 2.53 -11.93
CA LYS A 35 5.56 3.06 -11.22
C LYS A 35 5.81 4.53 -11.49
N ALA A 36 5.71 4.95 -12.76
CA ALA A 36 5.83 6.36 -13.11
C ALA A 36 4.67 7.21 -12.52
N MET A 37 3.45 6.66 -12.47
CA MET A 37 2.29 7.35 -11.89
C MET A 37 2.42 7.50 -10.37
N ILE A 38 2.81 6.43 -9.66
CA ILE A 38 3.05 6.45 -8.21
C ILE A 38 4.14 7.46 -7.87
N LYS A 39 5.29 7.39 -8.56
CA LYS A 39 6.39 8.34 -8.35
C LYS A 39 5.94 9.79 -8.54
N SER A 40 5.20 10.08 -9.61
CA SER A 40 4.66 11.42 -9.86
C SER A 40 3.73 11.87 -8.73
N ALA A 41 2.83 11.01 -8.25
CA ALA A 41 1.92 11.32 -7.15
C ALA A 41 2.65 11.56 -5.80
N GLU A 42 3.67 10.76 -5.51
CA GLU A 42 4.52 10.97 -4.32
C GLU A 42 5.30 12.29 -4.41
N THR A 43 5.89 12.61 -5.56
CA THR A 43 6.78 13.78 -5.69
C THR A 43 6.04 15.09 -5.87
N GLU A 44 4.98 15.09 -6.68
CA GLU A 44 4.24 16.30 -7.08
C GLU A 44 3.07 16.58 -6.11
N ASP A 45 2.33 15.53 -5.73
CA ASP A 45 1.11 15.68 -4.94
C ASP A 45 1.28 15.32 -3.46
N LYS A 46 2.44 14.78 -3.07
CA LYS A 46 2.77 14.35 -1.69
C LYS A 46 1.82 13.26 -1.17
N TRP A 47 1.39 12.36 -2.05
CA TRP A 47 0.60 11.19 -1.66
C TRP A 47 1.49 10.15 -1.01
N ASP A 48 0.95 9.47 0.00
CA ASP A 48 1.56 8.26 0.57
C ASP A 48 0.84 7.04 0.01
N PHE A 49 1.58 5.96 -0.20
CA PHE A 49 1.04 4.69 -0.69
C PHE A 49 1.32 3.59 0.31
N ILE A 50 0.34 2.70 0.53
CA ILE A 50 0.54 1.40 1.18
C ILE A 50 -0.06 0.28 0.34
N PHE A 51 0.52 -0.90 0.41
CA PHE A 51 0.15 -2.08 -0.36
C PHE A 51 -0.08 -3.30 0.55
N LEU A 52 -1.21 -3.98 0.34
CA LEU A 52 -1.59 -5.18 1.07
C LEU A 52 -1.95 -6.30 0.08
N GLY A 53 -1.19 -7.40 0.09
CA GLY A 53 -1.41 -8.55 -0.79
C GLY A 53 -1.82 -9.81 -0.02
N ALA A 54 -2.87 -10.49 -0.48
CA ALA A 54 -3.31 -11.75 0.15
C ALA A 54 -2.39 -12.90 -0.24
N ASN A 55 -1.80 -13.61 0.73
CA ASN A 55 -1.06 -14.86 0.52
C ASN A 55 0.03 -14.83 -0.59
N ILE A 56 0.60 -13.66 -0.90
CA ILE A 56 1.64 -13.47 -1.94
C ILE A 56 2.90 -12.83 -1.37
N ASP A 57 3.96 -12.78 -2.19
CA ASP A 57 5.08 -11.87 -1.96
C ASP A 57 4.65 -10.42 -2.27
N ALA A 58 3.83 -9.88 -1.37
CA ALA A 58 3.30 -8.53 -1.47
C ALA A 58 4.40 -7.46 -1.51
N ILE A 59 5.58 -7.77 -0.96
CA ILE A 59 6.74 -6.87 -0.97
C ILE A 59 7.31 -6.79 -2.38
N SER A 60 7.56 -7.93 -3.03
CA SER A 60 8.09 -7.95 -4.39
C SER A 60 7.13 -7.27 -5.39
N GLU A 61 5.83 -7.52 -5.30
CA GLU A 61 4.85 -6.87 -6.19
C GLU A 61 4.77 -5.36 -5.96
N ALA A 62 4.78 -4.91 -4.70
CA ALA A 62 4.84 -3.50 -4.36
C ALA A 62 6.09 -2.81 -4.94
N GLU A 63 7.26 -3.45 -4.83
CA GLU A 63 8.53 -2.93 -5.37
C GLU A 63 8.53 -2.82 -6.90
N ASN A 64 7.88 -3.76 -7.60
CA ASN A 64 7.71 -3.75 -9.05
C ASN A 64 6.97 -2.49 -9.53
N ILE A 65 5.99 -2.02 -8.74
CA ILE A 65 5.27 -0.77 -9.01
C ILE A 65 5.85 0.44 -8.26
N GLY A 66 6.97 0.29 -7.56
CA GLY A 66 7.72 1.40 -6.96
C GLY A 66 7.29 1.80 -5.54
N ILE A 67 6.49 0.99 -4.87
CA ILE A 67 6.18 1.15 -3.44
C ILE A 67 7.29 0.49 -2.63
N LYS A 68 7.75 1.18 -1.58
CA LYS A 68 8.81 0.66 -0.69
C LYS A 68 8.31 -0.53 0.12
N SER A 69 9.20 -1.48 0.42
CA SER A 69 8.92 -2.62 1.31
C SER A 69 8.40 -2.21 2.70
N SER A 70 8.82 -1.04 3.21
CA SER A 70 8.30 -0.44 4.44
C SER A 70 6.79 -0.20 4.42
N ASN A 71 6.25 0.02 3.23
CA ASN A 71 4.86 0.36 2.97
C ASN A 71 4.10 -0.80 2.31
N ALA A 72 4.67 -2.00 2.32
CA ALA A 72 4.04 -3.20 1.80
C ALA A 72 3.95 -4.28 2.88
N THR A 73 2.85 -5.04 2.86
CA THR A 73 2.70 -6.20 3.73
C THR A 73 1.79 -7.26 3.10
N GLY A 74 2.04 -8.52 3.46
CA GLY A 74 1.13 -9.61 3.15
C GLY A 74 0.06 -9.75 4.23
N TYR A 75 -1.05 -10.40 3.92
CA TYR A 75 -2.03 -10.85 4.91
C TYR A 75 -2.57 -12.23 4.58
N VAL A 76 -3.08 -12.95 5.59
CA VAL A 76 -3.72 -14.25 5.37
C VAL A 76 -5.13 -14.05 4.83
N GLN A 77 -5.49 -14.74 3.75
CA GLN A 77 -6.82 -14.59 3.11
C GLN A 77 -7.93 -15.34 3.86
N ASP A 78 -8.20 -14.95 5.11
CA ASP A 78 -9.31 -15.44 5.92
C ASP A 78 -9.88 -14.33 6.82
N GLY A 79 -10.95 -14.63 7.55
CA GLY A 79 -11.64 -13.64 8.40
C GLY A 79 -10.70 -12.96 9.41
N THR A 80 -9.80 -13.72 10.03
CA THR A 80 -8.81 -13.19 10.96
C THR A 80 -7.81 -12.28 10.24
N GLY A 81 -7.27 -12.72 9.11
CA GLY A 81 -6.28 -11.94 8.36
C GLY A 81 -6.86 -10.67 7.74
N TYR A 82 -8.14 -10.67 7.34
CA TYR A 82 -8.85 -9.43 6.95
C TYR A 82 -8.97 -8.46 8.14
N ASP A 83 -9.35 -8.92 9.33
CA ASP A 83 -9.38 -8.07 10.53
C ASP A 83 -7.99 -7.44 10.79
N LYS A 84 -6.92 -8.24 10.70
CA LYS A 84 -5.55 -7.72 10.86
C LYS A 84 -5.14 -6.74 9.78
N ALA A 85 -5.50 -6.99 8.52
CA ALA A 85 -5.22 -6.10 7.39
C ALA A 85 -5.91 -4.73 7.58
N TYR A 86 -7.19 -4.72 7.94
CA TYR A 86 -7.91 -3.46 8.19
C TYR A 86 -7.41 -2.73 9.45
N ARG A 87 -6.98 -3.44 10.50
CA ARG A 87 -6.28 -2.81 11.64
C ARG A 87 -4.98 -2.14 11.21
N ALA A 88 -4.21 -2.77 10.32
CA ALA A 88 -2.99 -2.17 9.78
C ALA A 88 -3.30 -0.89 8.97
N VAL A 89 -4.31 -0.93 8.11
CA VAL A 89 -4.79 0.24 7.37
C VAL A 89 -5.23 1.36 8.32
N ASN A 90 -5.97 1.04 9.38
CA ASN A 90 -6.39 2.03 10.38
C ASN A 90 -5.20 2.71 11.06
N LYS A 91 -4.15 1.97 11.43
CA LYS A 91 -2.91 2.55 11.98
C LYS A 91 -2.24 3.52 11.00
N ALA A 92 -2.18 3.16 9.72
CA ALA A 92 -1.63 4.03 8.69
C ALA A 92 -2.47 5.30 8.49
N VAL A 93 -3.81 5.19 8.52
CA VAL A 93 -4.73 6.34 8.46
C VAL A 93 -4.56 7.25 9.68
N GLU A 94 -4.43 6.71 10.89
CA GLU A 94 -4.19 7.50 12.10
C GLU A 94 -2.87 8.27 12.05
N ALA A 95 -1.80 7.65 11.55
CA ALA A 95 -0.53 8.33 11.31
C ALA A 95 -0.71 9.48 10.31
N LYS A 96 -1.39 9.21 9.19
CA LYS A 96 -1.67 10.22 8.15
C LYS A 96 -2.52 11.38 8.68
N GLN A 97 -3.55 11.12 9.50
CA GLN A 97 -4.38 12.15 10.12
C GLN A 97 -3.57 13.09 11.02
N LYS A 98 -2.52 12.57 11.67
CA LYS A 98 -1.57 13.35 12.49
C LYS A 98 -0.48 14.02 11.66
N SER A 99 -0.52 13.91 10.33
CA SER A 99 0.56 14.33 9.42
C SER A 99 1.92 13.73 9.80
N ALA A 100 1.90 12.55 10.43
CA ALA A 100 3.10 11.82 10.82
C ALA A 100 3.53 10.87 9.69
N PRO A 101 4.84 10.58 9.55
CA PRO A 101 5.30 9.52 8.66
C PRO A 101 4.65 8.17 9.04
N ILE A 102 4.36 7.34 8.04
CA ILE A 102 3.93 5.97 8.27
C ILE A 102 5.18 5.17 8.72
N SER A 103 5.31 4.95 10.03
CA SER A 103 6.36 4.07 10.60
C SER A 103 6.00 2.61 10.35
N GLU A 104 6.98 1.70 10.35
CA GLU A 104 6.81 0.24 10.19
C GLU A 104 5.79 -0.39 11.17
N ASP A 105 5.45 0.30 12.26
CA ASP A 105 4.51 -0.19 13.29
C ASP A 105 3.11 -0.47 12.73
N TRP A 106 2.75 0.17 11.61
CA TRP A 106 1.44 0.01 10.97
C TRP A 106 1.15 -1.45 10.59
N LYS A 107 2.17 -2.22 10.20
CA LYS A 107 2.02 -3.60 9.70
C LYS A 107 2.49 -4.70 10.65
N GLN A 108 3.02 -4.37 11.82
CA GLN A 108 3.58 -5.36 12.76
C GLN A 108 2.60 -6.49 13.13
N GLU A 109 1.34 -6.14 13.39
CA GLU A 109 0.33 -7.10 13.83
C GLU A 109 -0.07 -8.08 12.71
N VAL A 110 -0.21 -7.58 11.49
CA VAL A 110 -0.55 -8.42 10.32
C VAL A 110 0.66 -9.27 9.89
N GLU A 111 1.88 -8.75 10.01
CA GLU A 111 3.09 -9.55 9.74
C GLU A 111 3.31 -10.65 10.79
N ALA A 112 3.00 -10.37 12.07
CA ALA A 112 3.06 -11.38 13.13
C ALA A 112 2.07 -12.51 12.85
N ASP A 113 0.84 -12.14 12.47
CA ASP A 113 -0.22 -13.07 12.08
C ASP A 113 0.18 -13.96 10.88
N VAL A 114 0.75 -13.35 9.84
CA VAL A 114 1.28 -14.08 8.67
C VAL A 114 2.42 -15.02 9.07
N LYS A 115 3.31 -14.62 9.99
CA LYS A 115 4.41 -15.47 10.48
C LYS A 115 3.91 -16.63 11.32
N GLU A 116 2.93 -16.41 12.19
CA GLU A 116 2.36 -17.44 13.07
C GLU A 116 1.54 -18.47 12.28
N ARG A 117 0.77 -18.01 11.30
CA ARG A 117 -0.17 -18.85 10.54
C ARG A 117 0.38 -19.24 9.17
N LYS A 118 1.66 -18.97 8.92
CA LYS A 118 2.40 -19.45 7.74
C LYS A 118 2.42 -20.97 7.76
N LYS A 119 1.69 -21.59 6.82
CA LYS A 119 1.91 -22.99 6.45
C LYS A 119 3.09 -23.08 5.50
#